data_AF-A0A1F3C6I9-F1
#
_entry.id   AF-A0A1F3C6I9-F1
#
_cell.length_a   1.000
_cell.length_b   1.000
_cell.length_c   1.000
_cell.angle_alpha   90.00
_cell.angle_beta   90.00
_cell.angle_gamma   90.00
#
_symmetry.space_group_name_H-M   'P 1'
#
loop_
_entity.id
_entity.type
_entity.pdbx_description
1 polymer ?
#
loop_
_entity_poly.entity_id
_entity_poly.type
_entity_poly.pdbx_seq_one_letter_code
_entity_poly.pdbx_strand_id
1 'polypeptide(L)'
;MQSLSTKAIYFGHRSVGSNIMDGVEALVAATSGAVPQVVETSDPAAMQRGVFAHSGNGNNGDPASKTAAFATAITGGVGDRVDIAFFKFCYVDFDGSTDVEGVFADYQSQMAALKSAYPSVRFVHFTVPLTTGSSSDNAVREQFSELVRQTYAGTEPVFDLAKMEATRPDGTAETVNGVRALVAVYSSDGGHLNAAGAAVVSEALAAFLASI
;
A
#
# COMPACT_ATOMS: atom_id res chain seq x y z
N MET A 1 12.57 -11.21 1.51
CA MET A 1 13.52 -10.08 1.44
C MET A 1 14.68 -10.29 0.47
N GLN A 2 15.36 -11.44 0.44
CA GLN A 2 16.52 -11.64 -0.45
C GLN A 2 16.24 -11.41 -1.94
N SER A 3 15.11 -11.90 -2.46
CA SER A 3 14.70 -11.66 -3.85
C SER A 3 14.53 -10.17 -4.18
N LEU A 4 14.20 -9.33 -3.19
CA LEU A 4 14.01 -7.90 -3.35
C LEU A 4 15.34 -7.13 -3.35
N SER A 5 16.47 -7.74 -2.97
CA SER A 5 17.78 -7.08 -2.93
C SER A 5 18.33 -6.72 -4.31
N THR A 6 17.65 -7.12 -5.39
CA THR A 6 18.01 -6.82 -6.77
C THR A 6 17.05 -5.84 -7.44
N LYS A 7 16.00 -5.42 -6.73
CA LYS A 7 14.95 -4.52 -7.22
C LYS A 7 15.20 -3.10 -6.72
N ALA A 8 14.82 -2.11 -7.53
CA ALA A 8 14.60 -0.74 -7.08
C ALA A 8 13.09 -0.56 -6.84
N ILE A 9 12.69 -0.26 -5.61
CA ILE A 9 11.28 -0.20 -5.19
C ILE A 9 10.99 1.19 -4.61
N TYR A 10 9.83 1.76 -4.94
CA TYR A 10 9.35 3.00 -4.32
C TYR A 10 7.93 2.84 -3.74
N PHE A 11 7.77 3.23 -2.47
CA PHE A 11 6.49 3.25 -1.76
C PHE A 11 6.13 4.66 -1.25
N GLY A 12 5.15 5.28 -1.90
CA GLY A 12 4.53 6.52 -1.39
C GLY A 12 3.49 6.22 -0.32
N HIS A 13 3.63 6.77 0.89
CA HIS A 13 2.68 6.47 1.95
C HIS A 13 2.52 7.57 3.00
N ARG A 14 1.52 7.40 3.84
CA ARG A 14 1.32 8.20 5.05
C ARG A 14 0.59 7.36 6.10
N SER A 15 0.76 7.72 7.38
CA SER A 15 0.06 7.12 8.52
C SER A 15 0.32 5.62 8.61
N VAL A 16 -0.67 4.73 8.43
CA VAL A 16 -0.52 3.27 8.49
C VAL A 16 0.65 2.73 7.65
N GLY A 17 1.07 3.45 6.61
CA GLY A 17 2.23 3.09 5.80
C GLY A 17 3.54 3.07 6.59
N SER A 18 3.70 3.97 7.57
CA SER A 18 4.83 3.96 8.49
C SER A 18 4.87 2.67 9.31
N ASN A 19 3.72 2.17 9.77
CA ASN A 19 3.67 0.90 10.50
C ASN A 19 4.05 -0.29 9.61
N ILE A 20 3.67 -0.27 8.33
CA ILE A 20 4.11 -1.28 7.36
C ILE A 20 5.63 -1.20 7.18
N MET A 21 6.20 0.02 7.10
CA MET A 21 7.65 0.21 6.96
C MET A 21 8.42 -0.23 8.20
N ASP A 22 7.91 -0.01 9.41
CA ASP A 22 8.49 -0.56 10.65
C ASP A 22 8.61 -2.09 10.54
N GLY A 23 7.58 -2.74 10.00
CA GLY A 23 7.58 -4.17 9.73
C GLY A 23 8.56 -4.60 8.63
N VAL A 24 8.74 -3.79 7.57
CA VAL A 24 9.73 -4.06 6.51
C VAL A 24 11.15 -3.95 7.05
N GLU A 25 11.45 -2.92 7.85
CA GLU A 25 12.74 -2.74 8.50
C GLU A 25 13.07 -3.90 9.44
N ALA A 26 12.09 -4.35 10.23
CA ALA A 26 12.24 -5.53 11.07
C ALA A 26 12.57 -6.80 10.25
N LEU A 27 11.93 -6.99 9.10
CA LEU A 27 12.23 -8.11 8.20
C LEU A 27 13.62 -8.03 7.58
N VAL A 28 14.07 -6.82 7.20
CA VAL A 28 15.46 -6.60 6.73
C VAL A 28 16.45 -6.99 7.83
N ALA A 29 16.24 -6.50 9.06
CA ALA A 29 17.12 -6.77 10.19
C ALA A 29 17.17 -8.27 10.57
N ALA A 30 16.05 -8.98 10.43
CA ALA A 30 15.96 -10.41 10.75
C ALA A 30 16.47 -11.34 9.63
N THR A 31 16.63 -10.84 8.40
CA THR A 31 17.03 -11.66 7.25
C THR A 31 18.55 -11.68 7.09
N SER A 32 19.14 -12.87 7.13
CA SER A 32 20.55 -13.06 6.74
C SER A 32 20.74 -13.02 5.22
N GLY A 33 21.89 -12.54 4.76
CA GLY A 33 22.24 -12.48 3.34
C GLY A 33 21.92 -11.13 2.68
N ALA A 34 21.83 -11.11 1.36
CA ALA A 34 21.53 -9.88 0.63
C ALA A 34 20.09 -9.44 0.89
N VAL A 35 19.89 -8.18 1.27
CA VAL A 35 18.59 -7.56 1.53
C VAL A 35 18.58 -6.16 0.94
N PRO A 36 17.42 -5.60 0.55
CA PRO A 36 17.39 -4.22 0.11
C PRO A 36 17.73 -3.26 1.27
N GLN A 37 18.42 -2.18 0.95
CA GLN A 37 18.57 -1.04 1.82
C GLN A 37 17.25 -0.26 1.86
N VAL A 38 16.67 -0.09 3.04
CA VAL A 38 15.48 0.75 3.23
C VAL A 38 15.92 2.20 3.38
N VAL A 39 15.32 3.11 2.60
CA VAL A 39 15.69 4.54 2.60
C VAL A 39 14.43 5.40 2.52
N GLU A 40 14.24 6.30 3.48
CA GLU A 40 13.18 7.31 3.38
C GLU A 40 13.63 8.45 2.43
N THR A 41 13.21 8.40 1.17
CA THR A 41 13.55 9.39 0.15
C THR A 41 12.61 9.32 -1.05
N SER A 42 12.45 10.47 -1.71
CA SER A 42 11.86 10.58 -3.06
C SER A 42 12.86 11.10 -4.09
N ASP A 43 14.15 11.20 -3.74
CA ASP A 43 15.20 11.65 -4.66
C ASP A 43 15.52 10.55 -5.68
N PRO A 44 15.31 10.79 -6.99
CA PRO A 44 15.65 9.83 -8.05
C PRO A 44 17.11 9.35 -8.01
N ALA A 45 18.04 10.16 -7.51
CA ALA A 45 19.45 9.78 -7.42
C ALA A 45 19.68 8.61 -6.46
N ALA A 46 18.85 8.48 -5.42
CA ALA A 46 18.91 7.37 -4.46
C ALA A 46 18.22 6.08 -4.97
N MET A 47 17.43 6.17 -6.04
CA MET A 47 16.73 5.04 -6.64
C MET A 47 17.71 4.19 -7.46
N GLN A 48 18.14 3.08 -6.87
CA GLN A 48 19.06 2.10 -7.47
C GLN A 48 18.65 0.68 -7.07
N ARG A 49 19.15 -0.32 -7.82
CA ARG A 49 18.88 -1.73 -7.49
C ARG A 49 19.36 -2.06 -6.08
N GLY A 50 18.54 -2.79 -5.34
CA GLY A 50 18.78 -3.09 -3.93
C GLY A 50 18.35 -1.98 -2.99
N VAL A 51 17.59 -0.97 -3.46
CA VAL A 51 16.97 0.04 -2.60
C VAL A 51 15.47 -0.16 -2.55
N PHE A 52 14.92 -0.20 -1.33
CA PHE A 52 13.51 -0.03 -1.05
C PHE A 52 13.33 1.39 -0.52
N ALA A 53 13.02 2.32 -1.42
CA ALA A 53 12.75 3.70 -1.07
C ALA A 53 11.28 3.88 -0.65
N HIS A 54 11.04 4.79 0.29
CA HIS A 54 9.69 5.22 0.63
C HIS A 54 9.69 6.70 1.01
N SER A 55 8.53 7.36 0.92
CA SER A 55 8.41 8.74 1.40
C SER A 55 6.98 9.08 1.76
N GLY A 56 6.81 10.19 2.48
CA GLY A 56 5.50 10.82 2.67
C GLY A 56 4.77 11.06 1.34
N ASN A 57 3.46 10.80 1.31
CA ASN A 57 2.61 10.95 0.12
C ASN A 57 1.29 11.65 0.45
N GLY A 58 1.02 12.77 -0.22
CA GLY A 58 -0.20 13.58 -0.07
C GLY A 58 -0.55 13.96 1.37
N ASN A 59 -1.82 14.24 1.63
CA ASN A 59 -2.37 14.59 2.94
C ASN A 59 -3.49 13.62 3.35
N ASN A 60 -3.62 13.36 4.66
CA ASN A 60 -4.72 12.56 5.18
C ASN A 60 -6.06 13.30 5.03
N GLY A 61 -7.11 12.57 4.65
CA GLY A 61 -8.43 13.14 4.38
C GLY A 61 -8.55 13.76 2.98
N ASP A 62 -7.51 13.64 2.15
CA ASP A 62 -7.49 14.16 0.78
C ASP A 62 -6.93 13.09 -0.18
N PRO A 63 -7.77 12.16 -0.67
CA PRO A 63 -7.38 11.14 -1.65
C PRO A 63 -6.76 11.73 -2.92
N ALA A 64 -7.28 12.86 -3.41
CA ALA A 64 -6.78 13.49 -4.62
C ALA A 64 -5.32 13.93 -4.46
N SER A 65 -4.97 14.54 -3.31
CA SER A 65 -3.60 14.92 -3.00
C SER A 65 -2.63 13.74 -2.94
N LYS A 66 -3.09 12.57 -2.49
CA LYS A 66 -2.26 11.34 -2.44
C LYS A 66 -1.97 10.80 -3.83
N THR A 67 -2.97 10.80 -4.70
CA THR A 67 -2.78 10.37 -6.09
C THR A 67 -1.86 11.35 -6.83
N ALA A 68 -2.09 12.66 -6.68
CA ALA A 68 -1.28 13.70 -7.30
C ALA A 68 0.18 13.73 -6.80
N ALA A 69 0.40 13.51 -5.49
CA ALA A 69 1.74 13.44 -4.92
C ALA A 69 2.52 12.23 -5.45
N PHE A 70 1.87 11.07 -5.57
CA PHE A 70 2.49 9.88 -6.15
C PHE A 70 2.85 10.11 -7.63
N ALA A 71 1.91 10.64 -8.42
CA ALA A 71 2.17 10.98 -9.82
C ALA A 71 3.33 11.99 -9.95
N THR A 72 3.39 13.00 -9.08
CA THR A 72 4.49 13.97 -9.04
C THR A 72 5.84 13.29 -8.76
N ALA A 73 5.91 12.37 -7.79
CA ALA A 73 7.15 11.64 -7.50
C ALA A 73 7.60 10.80 -8.71
N ILE A 74 6.67 10.05 -9.32
CA ILE A 74 6.98 9.20 -10.49
C ILE A 74 7.47 10.04 -11.67
N THR A 75 6.72 11.09 -12.02
CA THR A 75 7.08 12.01 -13.12
C THR A 75 8.30 12.89 -12.82
N GLY A 76 8.64 13.08 -11.55
CA GLY A 76 9.83 13.79 -11.08
C GLY A 76 11.13 12.98 -11.20
N GLY A 77 11.10 11.82 -11.85
CA GLY A 77 12.28 11.00 -12.16
C GLY A 77 12.35 9.68 -11.39
N VAL A 78 11.48 9.44 -10.40
CA VAL A 78 11.44 8.13 -9.72
C VAL A 78 11.05 7.03 -10.70
N GLY A 79 10.09 7.30 -11.60
CA GLY A 79 9.62 6.34 -12.60
C GLY A 79 10.70 5.86 -13.57
N ASP A 80 11.76 6.66 -13.80
CA ASP A 80 12.88 6.29 -14.67
C ASP A 80 13.89 5.35 -13.99
N ARG A 81 13.74 5.12 -12.68
CA ARG A 81 14.77 4.48 -11.84
C ARG A 81 14.32 3.25 -11.09
N VAL A 82 13.01 3.04 -10.97
CA VAL A 82 12.43 1.95 -10.16
C VAL A 82 11.89 0.82 -11.03
N ASP A 83 12.01 -0.41 -10.53
CA ASP A 83 11.38 -1.59 -11.14
C ASP A 83 9.91 -1.70 -10.69
N ILE A 84 9.61 -1.30 -9.45
CA ILE A 84 8.30 -1.43 -8.81
C ILE A 84 7.95 -0.12 -8.10
N ALA A 85 6.74 0.38 -8.30
CA ALA A 85 6.25 1.57 -7.61
C ALA A 85 4.81 1.42 -7.16
N PHE A 86 4.50 1.93 -5.97
CA PHE A 86 3.14 1.94 -5.46
C PHE A 86 2.93 3.01 -4.41
N PHE A 87 1.66 3.31 -4.16
CA PHE A 87 1.24 4.06 -2.99
C PHE A 87 0.00 3.41 -2.40
N LYS A 88 -0.36 3.82 -1.19
CA LYS A 88 -1.65 3.48 -0.60
C LYS A 88 -2.41 4.72 -0.15
N PHE A 89 -3.73 4.60 -0.14
CA PHE A 89 -4.58 5.44 0.69
C PHE A 89 -4.50 5.03 2.17
N CYS A 90 -5.23 5.73 3.03
CA CYS A 90 -5.39 5.45 4.45
C CYS A 90 -6.88 5.35 4.80
N TYR A 91 -7.18 4.76 5.95
CA TYR A 91 -8.56 4.59 6.42
C TYR A 91 -9.25 5.95 6.61
N VAL A 92 -8.50 7.00 6.98
CA VAL A 92 -9.00 8.36 7.21
C VAL A 92 -9.29 9.13 5.92
N ASP A 93 -8.91 8.60 4.76
CA ASP A 93 -9.24 9.22 3.47
C ASP A 93 -10.67 8.87 3.01
N PHE A 94 -11.35 7.95 3.71
CA PHE A 94 -12.66 7.43 3.36
C PHE A 94 -13.58 7.41 4.58
N ASP A 95 -14.73 8.07 4.44
CA ASP A 95 -15.83 8.12 5.40
C ASP A 95 -17.19 8.03 4.69
N GLY A 96 -18.28 8.02 5.46
CA GLY A 96 -19.65 7.95 4.94
C GLY A 96 -20.07 9.05 3.93
N SER A 97 -19.28 10.10 3.73
CA SER A 97 -19.54 11.18 2.77
C SER A 97 -18.72 11.09 1.48
N THR A 98 -17.80 10.13 1.40
CA THR A 98 -16.85 10.03 0.29
C THR A 98 -17.54 9.63 -1.02
N ASP A 99 -17.29 10.39 -2.10
CA ASP A 99 -17.62 9.99 -3.47
C ASP A 99 -16.60 8.95 -3.97
N VAL A 100 -16.87 7.68 -3.68
CA VAL A 100 -15.96 6.57 -4.00
C VAL A 100 -15.74 6.42 -5.50
N GLU A 101 -16.78 6.63 -6.31
CA GLU A 101 -16.69 6.50 -7.77
C GLU A 101 -15.83 7.61 -8.35
N GLY A 102 -16.01 8.86 -7.91
CA GLY A 102 -15.16 9.98 -8.29
C GLY A 102 -13.70 9.77 -7.90
N VAL A 103 -13.44 9.37 -6.65
CA VAL A 103 -12.07 9.08 -6.17
C VAL A 103 -11.43 7.94 -6.99
N PHE A 104 -12.20 6.89 -7.33
CA PHE A 104 -11.69 5.79 -8.14
C PHE A 104 -11.43 6.18 -9.60
N ALA A 105 -12.30 7.00 -10.21
CA ALA A 105 -12.10 7.50 -11.56
C ALA A 105 -10.83 8.34 -11.68
N ASP A 106 -10.59 9.24 -10.72
CA ASP A 106 -9.37 10.05 -10.65
C ASP A 106 -8.12 9.19 -10.46
N TYR A 107 -8.20 8.21 -9.55
CA TYR A 107 -7.14 7.23 -9.33
C TYR A 107 -6.82 6.43 -10.60
N GLN A 108 -7.83 5.87 -11.24
CA GLN A 108 -7.69 5.04 -12.44
C GLN A 108 -7.09 5.82 -13.60
N SER A 109 -7.57 7.04 -13.84
CA SER A 109 -7.05 7.93 -14.89
C SER A 109 -5.55 8.23 -14.69
N GLN A 110 -5.15 8.59 -13.47
CA GLN A 110 -3.74 8.87 -13.18
C GLN A 110 -2.87 7.63 -13.27
N MET A 111 -3.30 6.48 -12.73
CA MET A 111 -2.53 5.24 -12.82
C MET A 111 -2.38 4.78 -14.28
N ALA A 112 -3.41 4.91 -15.11
CA ALA A 112 -3.33 4.60 -16.54
C ALA A 112 -2.34 5.52 -17.26
N ALA A 113 -2.33 6.83 -16.96
CA ALA A 113 -1.38 7.77 -17.52
C ALA A 113 0.07 7.43 -17.12
N LEU A 114 0.31 7.13 -15.84
CA LEU A 114 1.64 6.73 -15.34
C LEU A 114 2.12 5.43 -16.00
N LYS A 115 1.26 4.42 -16.09
CA LYS A 115 1.58 3.16 -16.77
C LYS A 115 1.92 3.36 -18.25
N SER A 116 1.18 4.23 -18.94
CA SER A 116 1.47 4.56 -20.34
C SER A 116 2.81 5.29 -20.50
N ALA A 117 3.18 6.16 -19.56
CA ALA A 117 4.42 6.92 -19.61
C ALA A 117 5.64 6.10 -19.16
N TYR A 118 5.45 5.16 -18.23
CA TYR A 118 6.49 4.34 -17.61
C TYR A 118 6.21 2.84 -17.77
N PRO A 119 6.20 2.30 -19.00
CA PRO A 119 5.79 0.92 -19.28
C PRO A 119 6.71 -0.14 -18.67
N SER A 120 7.93 0.22 -18.28
CA SER A 120 8.89 -0.67 -17.59
C SER A 120 8.63 -0.77 -16.09
N VAL A 121 7.87 0.16 -15.49
CA VAL A 121 7.57 0.17 -14.05
C VAL A 121 6.40 -0.75 -13.79
N ARG A 122 6.56 -1.67 -12.85
CA ARG A 122 5.46 -2.45 -12.31
C ARG A 122 4.73 -1.66 -11.23
N PHE A 123 3.59 -1.07 -11.60
CA PHE A 123 2.71 -0.42 -10.63
C PHE A 123 1.92 -1.46 -9.83
N VAL A 124 1.90 -1.33 -8.50
CA VAL A 124 1.08 -2.18 -7.62
C VAL A 124 -0.10 -1.38 -7.07
N HIS A 125 -1.30 -1.93 -7.18
CA HIS A 125 -2.52 -1.34 -6.64
C HIS A 125 -2.79 -1.86 -5.22
N PHE A 126 -3.20 -0.98 -4.32
CA PHE A 126 -3.51 -1.32 -2.92
C PHE A 126 -4.99 -1.12 -2.64
N THR A 127 -5.60 -2.06 -1.93
CA THR A 127 -6.89 -1.84 -1.27
C THR A 127 -6.72 -0.92 -0.06
N VAL A 128 -7.81 -0.29 0.39
CA VAL A 128 -7.78 0.69 1.49
C VAL A 128 -7.71 -0.03 2.85
N PRO A 129 -6.85 0.40 3.79
CA PRO A 129 -6.80 -0.20 5.12
C PRO A 129 -8.11 0.03 5.89
N LEU A 130 -8.45 -0.89 6.77
CA LEU A 130 -9.67 -0.96 7.57
C LEU A 130 -9.44 -0.47 8.99
N THR A 131 -10.52 -0.24 9.74
CA THR A 131 -10.48 -0.02 11.19
C THR A 131 -11.21 -1.14 11.93
N THR A 132 -10.96 -1.30 13.23
CA THR A 132 -11.64 -2.28 14.09
C THR A 132 -13.09 -1.88 14.38
N GLY A 133 -13.39 -0.59 14.21
CA GLY A 133 -14.66 0.04 14.58
C GLY A 133 -15.69 0.12 13.45
N SER A 134 -16.14 1.34 13.15
CA SER A 134 -17.25 1.72 12.27
C SER A 134 -17.38 0.85 11.01
N SER A 135 -18.37 -0.07 11.02
CA SER A 135 -18.66 -0.91 9.85
C SER A 135 -19.15 -0.08 8.65
N SER A 136 -19.72 1.11 8.87
CA SER A 136 -20.13 2.00 7.78
C SER A 136 -18.94 2.61 7.04
N ASP A 137 -17.89 3.04 7.75
CA ASP A 137 -16.70 3.59 7.08
C ASP A 137 -15.90 2.47 6.40
N ASN A 138 -15.83 1.29 7.04
CA ASN A 138 -15.26 0.11 6.37
C ASN A 138 -16.03 -0.29 5.11
N ALA A 139 -17.36 -0.11 5.07
CA ALA A 139 -18.13 -0.39 3.86
C ALA A 139 -17.73 0.52 2.70
N VAL A 140 -17.50 1.81 2.96
CA VAL A 140 -17.00 2.78 1.96
C VAL A 140 -15.60 2.40 1.48
N ARG A 141 -14.70 2.04 2.41
CA ARG A 141 -13.34 1.58 2.09
C ARG A 141 -13.35 0.30 1.24
N GLU A 142 -14.26 -0.61 1.56
CA GLU A 142 -14.46 -1.84 0.80
C GLU A 142 -15.08 -1.59 -0.57
N GLN A 143 -15.95 -0.59 -0.73
CA GLN A 143 -16.45 -0.19 -2.05
C GLN A 143 -15.30 0.23 -2.97
N PHE A 144 -14.39 1.10 -2.51
CA PHE A 144 -13.19 1.46 -3.29
C PHE A 144 -12.29 0.23 -3.54
N SER A 145 -12.06 -0.56 -2.50
CA SER A 145 -11.19 -1.74 -2.59
C SER A 145 -11.74 -2.78 -3.57
N GLU A 146 -13.06 -2.89 -3.68
CA GLU A 146 -13.72 -3.77 -4.64
C GLU A 146 -13.55 -3.26 -6.07
N LEU A 147 -13.65 -1.95 -6.32
CA LEU A 147 -13.34 -1.37 -7.63
C LEU A 147 -11.88 -1.66 -8.05
N VAL A 148 -10.94 -1.56 -7.10
CA VAL A 148 -9.53 -1.95 -7.34
C VAL A 148 -9.42 -3.42 -7.72
N ARG A 149 -10.05 -4.32 -6.96
CA ARG A 149 -10.00 -5.77 -7.25
C ARG A 149 -10.62 -6.08 -8.61
N GLN A 150 -11.81 -5.58 -8.90
CA GLN A 150 -12.52 -5.86 -10.15
C GLN A 150 -11.80 -5.33 -11.38
N THR A 151 -11.14 -4.17 -11.26
CA THR A 151 -10.46 -3.52 -12.37
C THR A 151 -9.11 -4.16 -12.68
N TYR A 152 -8.34 -4.49 -11.65
CA TYR A 152 -6.92 -4.81 -11.80
C TYR A 152 -6.58 -6.28 -11.52
N ALA A 153 -7.38 -7.03 -10.76
CA ALA A 153 -7.02 -8.41 -10.44
C ALA A 153 -6.97 -9.28 -11.71
N GLY A 154 -5.84 -9.96 -11.90
CA GLY A 154 -5.59 -10.82 -13.07
C GLY A 154 -5.00 -10.07 -14.28
N THR A 155 -4.97 -8.74 -14.27
CA THR A 155 -4.37 -7.91 -15.33
C THR A 155 -3.17 -7.11 -14.82
N GLU A 156 -3.22 -6.62 -13.59
CA GLU A 156 -2.16 -5.87 -12.90
C GLU A 156 -1.97 -6.37 -11.46
N PRO A 157 -0.80 -6.14 -10.83
CA PRO A 157 -0.57 -6.55 -9.44
C PRO A 157 -1.47 -5.79 -8.45
N VAL A 158 -2.21 -6.53 -7.62
CA VAL A 158 -3.02 -5.98 -6.53
C VAL A 158 -2.57 -6.57 -5.20
N PHE A 159 -2.16 -5.71 -4.26
CA PHE A 159 -1.93 -6.08 -2.86
C PHE A 159 -3.19 -5.78 -2.04
N ASP A 160 -3.92 -6.84 -1.65
CA ASP A 160 -5.16 -6.73 -0.87
C ASP A 160 -4.86 -6.55 0.63
N LEU A 161 -4.37 -5.35 0.98
CA LEU A 161 -4.14 -4.91 2.35
C LEU A 161 -5.39 -5.10 3.24
N ALA A 162 -6.58 -4.79 2.75
CA ALA A 162 -7.84 -4.92 3.48
C ALA A 162 -8.10 -6.38 3.86
N LYS A 163 -7.79 -7.33 2.96
CA LYS A 163 -7.85 -8.76 3.27
C LYS A 163 -6.82 -9.16 4.33
N MET A 164 -5.58 -8.67 4.25
CA MET A 164 -4.55 -9.00 5.24
C MET A 164 -4.96 -8.52 6.63
N GLU A 165 -5.45 -7.28 6.73
CA GLU A 165 -5.93 -6.69 7.97
C GLU A 165 -7.18 -7.39 8.53
N ALA A 166 -8.01 -7.98 7.68
CA ALA A 166 -9.22 -8.71 8.06
C ALA A 166 -9.04 -10.23 8.17
N THR A 167 -7.82 -10.76 8.10
CA THR A 167 -7.57 -12.21 8.26
C THR A 167 -6.97 -12.47 9.63
N ARG A 168 -7.67 -13.21 10.49
CA ARG A 168 -7.18 -13.59 11.82
C ARG A 168 -6.00 -14.56 11.73
N PRO A 169 -5.20 -14.74 12.81
CA PRO A 169 -4.11 -15.70 12.83
C PRO A 169 -4.52 -17.15 12.52
N ASP A 170 -5.77 -17.53 12.78
CA ASP A 170 -6.33 -18.85 12.46
C ASP A 170 -6.84 -18.97 11.00
N GLY A 171 -6.69 -17.91 10.20
CA GLY A 171 -7.13 -17.84 8.80
C GLY A 171 -8.60 -17.44 8.61
N THR A 172 -9.36 -17.23 9.70
CA THR A 172 -10.76 -16.81 9.59
C THR A 172 -10.89 -15.31 9.28
N ALA A 173 -11.98 -14.91 8.62
CA ALA A 173 -12.23 -13.51 8.28
C ALA A 173 -12.85 -12.73 9.45
N GLU A 174 -12.30 -11.55 9.76
CA GLU A 174 -12.86 -10.58 10.70
C GLU A 174 -13.88 -9.69 10.02
N THR A 175 -15.09 -9.64 10.60
CA THR A 175 -16.18 -8.84 10.06
C THR A 175 -17.02 -8.24 11.18
N VAL A 176 -17.45 -7.00 10.99
CA VAL A 176 -18.44 -6.33 11.85
C VAL A 176 -19.67 -6.05 10.98
N ASN A 177 -20.83 -6.56 11.38
CA ASN A 177 -22.09 -6.45 10.62
C ASN A 177 -21.96 -6.94 9.15
N GLY A 178 -21.16 -7.99 8.91
CA GLY A 178 -20.95 -8.56 7.58
C GLY A 178 -19.96 -7.80 6.70
N VAL A 179 -19.37 -6.71 7.18
CA VAL A 179 -18.32 -5.94 6.48
C VAL A 179 -16.97 -6.29 7.07
N ARG A 180 -15.93 -6.48 6.23
CA ARG A 180 -14.56 -6.72 6.71
C ARG A 180 -14.11 -5.62 7.69
N ALA A 181 -13.40 -6.02 8.73
CA ALA A 181 -12.83 -5.11 9.71
C ALA A 181 -11.38 -5.49 10.03
N LEU A 182 -10.60 -4.51 10.48
CA LEU A 182 -9.25 -4.77 10.99
C LEU A 182 -9.37 -5.68 12.22
N VAL A 183 -8.59 -6.76 12.24
CA VAL A 183 -8.47 -7.65 13.39
C VAL A 183 -7.93 -6.85 14.59
N ALA A 184 -8.67 -6.85 15.70
CA ALA A 184 -8.34 -6.01 16.86
C ALA A 184 -6.93 -6.25 17.42
N VAL A 185 -6.44 -7.51 17.39
CA VAL A 185 -5.08 -7.83 17.86
C VAL A 185 -3.96 -7.25 16.99
N TYR A 186 -4.26 -6.78 15.78
CA TYR A 186 -3.30 -6.13 14.89
C TYR A 186 -3.23 -4.62 15.10
N SER A 187 -4.10 -4.04 15.92
CA SER A 187 -4.19 -2.59 16.08
C SER A 187 -3.74 -2.11 17.46
N SER A 188 -3.21 -0.88 17.51
CA SER A 188 -2.89 -0.19 18.76
C SER A 188 -4.03 0.73 19.23
N ASP A 189 -4.81 1.29 18.31
CA ASP A 189 -5.84 2.31 18.59
C ASP A 189 -7.16 2.08 17.83
N GLY A 190 -7.26 0.99 17.08
CA GLY A 190 -8.39 0.66 16.21
C GLY A 190 -8.20 1.04 14.73
N GLY A 191 -7.13 1.71 14.34
CA GLY A 191 -6.81 2.01 12.93
C GLY A 191 -5.33 1.87 12.56
N HIS A 192 -4.40 2.24 13.45
CA HIS A 192 -2.97 2.03 13.24
C HIS A 192 -2.57 0.61 13.60
N LEU A 193 -1.63 0.05 12.82
CA LEU A 193 -1.10 -1.28 13.10
C LEU A 193 -0.15 -1.21 14.30
N ASN A 194 -0.24 -2.19 15.18
CA ASN A 194 0.79 -2.48 16.17
C ASN A 194 1.87 -3.39 15.57
N ALA A 195 2.85 -3.82 16.36
CA ALA A 195 3.94 -4.68 15.89
C ALA A 195 3.46 -6.01 15.27
N ALA A 196 2.39 -6.62 15.80
CA ALA A 196 1.84 -7.86 15.25
C ALA A 196 1.17 -7.63 13.89
N GLY A 197 0.37 -6.56 13.76
CA GLY A 197 -0.23 -6.16 12.49
C GLY A 197 0.80 -5.78 11.44
N ALA A 198 1.82 -5.00 11.84
CA ALA A 198 2.94 -4.61 10.99
C ALA A 198 3.68 -5.84 10.44
N ALA A 199 3.99 -6.83 11.29
CA ALA A 199 4.66 -8.06 10.88
C ALA A 199 3.82 -8.86 9.86
N VAL A 200 2.53 -9.08 10.13
CA VAL A 200 1.64 -9.80 9.21
C VAL A 200 1.58 -9.13 7.85
N VAL A 201 1.39 -7.81 7.83
CA VAL A 201 1.26 -7.06 6.57
C VAL A 201 2.59 -6.94 5.85
N SER A 202 3.70 -6.68 6.53
CA SER A 202 5.02 -6.54 5.90
C SER A 202 5.53 -7.86 5.34
N GLU A 203 5.27 -8.99 6.02
CA GLU A 203 5.61 -10.33 5.51
C GLU A 203 4.82 -10.65 4.25
N ALA A 204 3.51 -10.42 4.27
CA ALA A 204 2.65 -10.59 3.11
C ALA A 204 3.08 -9.68 1.94
N LEU A 205 3.41 -8.42 2.22
CA LEU A 205 3.88 -7.47 1.21
C LEU A 205 5.22 -7.92 0.62
N ALA A 206 6.18 -8.31 1.45
CA ALA A 206 7.48 -8.77 0.98
C ALA A 206 7.37 -10.04 0.11
N ALA A 207 6.51 -10.99 0.50
CA ALA A 207 6.23 -12.19 -0.28
C ALA A 207 5.54 -11.85 -1.62
N PHE A 208 4.56 -10.94 -1.59
CA PHE A 208 3.87 -10.46 -2.78
C PHE A 208 4.83 -9.78 -3.76
N LEU A 209 5.64 -8.82 -3.29
CA LEU A 209 6.62 -8.09 -4.11
C LEU A 209 7.69 -9.03 -4.69
N ALA A 210 8.04 -10.10 -3.97
CA ALA A 210 8.97 -11.11 -4.44
C ALA A 210 8.40 -11.99 -5.56
N SER A 211 7.07 -12.10 -5.64
CA SER A 211 6.37 -12.94 -6.62
C SER A 211 6.17 -12.28 -7.98
N ILE A 212 6.45 -10.97 -8.08
CA ILE A 212 6.15 -10.13 -9.24
C ILE A 212 7.38 -9.73 -10.07
#